data_AF-A0A973YWA0-F1
#
_entry.id   AF-A0A973YWA0-F1
#
_cell.length_a   1.000
_cell.length_b   1.000
_cell.length_c   1.000
_cell.angle_alpha   90.00
_cell.angle_beta   90.00
_cell.angle_gamma   90.00
#
_symmetry.space_group_name_H-M   'P 1'
#
loop_
_entity.id
_entity.type
_entity.pdbx_description
1 polymer ?
#
loop_
_entity_poly.entity_id
_entity_poly.type
_entity_poly.pdbx_seq_one_letter_code
_entity_poly.pdbx_strand_id
1 'polypeptide(L)'
;MSKKLLVRRAAVLGAGVMGAQIAAHLTNAGVDTVLFDLPSKEGPPDGIAMKAIANLAKLSPAPLADKALADRITPANYDTGLELLRGCDLVIEAIAERMDWKQDLYRKSADSVP
;
A
#
# COMPACT_ATOMS: atom_id res chain seq x y z
N MET A 1 -6.54 17.70 25.41
CA MET A 1 -7.38 17.11 24.34
C MET A 1 -6.47 16.46 23.32
N SER A 2 -6.70 15.20 22.95
CA SER A 2 -5.94 14.58 21.85
C SER A 2 -6.30 15.29 20.54
N LYS A 3 -5.29 15.67 19.75
CA LYS A 3 -5.54 16.24 18.41
C LYS A 3 -6.21 15.16 17.55
N LYS A 4 -7.26 15.53 16.81
CA LYS A 4 -7.85 14.64 15.80
C LYS A 4 -6.79 14.28 14.76
N LEU A 5 -6.57 12.99 14.53
CA LEU A 5 -5.72 12.52 13.44
C LEU A 5 -6.43 12.80 12.12
N LEU A 6 -5.77 13.53 11.23
CA LEU A 6 -6.23 13.78 9.87
C LEU A 6 -5.36 12.95 8.93
N VAL A 7 -5.96 11.95 8.28
CA VAL A 7 -5.26 11.08 7.33
C VAL A 7 -5.48 11.62 5.92
N ARG A 8 -4.45 12.23 5.35
CA ARG A 8 -4.44 12.73 3.96
C ARG A 8 -3.73 11.78 3.02
N ARG A 9 -2.67 11.13 3.50
CA ARG A 9 -1.91 10.13 2.76
C ARG A 9 -1.68 8.88 3.60
N ALA A 10 -1.84 7.70 3.00
CA ALA A 10 -1.66 6.42 3.67
C ALA A 10 -0.82 5.45 2.84
N ALA A 11 -0.04 4.61 3.51
CA ALA A 11 0.68 3.50 2.90
C ALA A 11 0.11 2.16 3.36
N VAL A 12 -0.01 1.22 2.43
CA VAL A 12 -0.35 -0.18 2.72
C VAL A 12 0.84 -1.05 2.35
N LEU A 13 1.39 -1.76 3.33
CA LEU A 13 2.56 -2.62 3.17
C LEU A 13 2.11 -4.06 2.89
N GLY A 14 2.09 -4.45 1.63
CA GLY A 14 1.67 -5.76 1.14
C GLY A 14 0.62 -5.62 0.03
N ALA A 15 0.92 -6.10 -1.18
CA ALA A 15 0.04 -6.04 -2.34
C ALA A 15 -0.69 -7.37 -2.59
N GLY A 16 -0.84 -8.19 -1.54
CA GLY A 16 -1.75 -9.33 -1.53
C GLY A 16 -3.22 -8.92 -1.66
N VAL A 17 -4.12 -9.90 -1.71
CA VAL A 17 -5.58 -9.67 -1.91
C VAL A 17 -6.16 -8.71 -0.87
N MET A 18 -5.77 -8.82 0.40
CA MET A 18 -6.26 -7.92 1.46
C MET A 18 -5.68 -6.52 1.32
N GLY A 19 -4.35 -6.39 1.20
CA GLY A 19 -3.70 -5.08 1.14
C GLY A 19 -4.13 -4.25 -0.07
N ALA A 20 -4.28 -4.87 -1.25
CA ALA A 20 -4.80 -4.18 -2.43
C ALA A 20 -6.24 -3.65 -2.21
N GLN A 21 -7.10 -4.40 -1.51
CA GLN A 21 -8.46 -3.96 -1.20
C GLN A 21 -8.51 -2.88 -0.11
N ILE A 22 -7.61 -2.92 0.88
CA ILE A 22 -7.44 -1.82 1.84
C ILE A 22 -7.04 -0.55 1.11
N ALA A 23 -6.08 -0.63 0.18
CA ALA A 23 -5.66 0.51 -0.63
C ALA A 23 -6.80 1.06 -1.49
N ALA A 24 -7.61 0.17 -2.09
CA ALA A 24 -8.82 0.56 -2.82
C ALA A 24 -9.82 1.29 -1.92
N HIS A 25 -10.04 0.80 -0.70
CA HIS A 25 -10.97 1.41 0.25
C HIS A 25 -10.53 2.82 0.68
N LEU A 26 -9.25 3.00 0.98
CA LEU A 26 -8.67 4.31 1.29
C LEU A 26 -8.84 5.28 0.12
N THR A 27 -8.56 4.82 -1.09
CA THR A 27 -8.70 5.63 -2.30
C THR A 27 -10.15 6.02 -2.59
N ASN A 28 -11.11 5.12 -2.35
CA ASN A 28 -12.55 5.43 -2.43
C ASN A 28 -12.94 6.54 -1.45
N ALA A 29 -12.29 6.61 -0.28
CA ALA A 29 -12.49 7.66 0.71
C ALA A 29 -11.75 8.97 0.37
N GLY A 30 -11.05 9.05 -0.77
CA GLY A 30 -10.29 10.22 -1.19
C GLY A 30 -8.93 10.37 -0.52
N VAL A 31 -8.41 9.32 0.11
CA VAL A 31 -7.07 9.30 0.72
C VAL A 31 -6.04 8.98 -0.36
N ASP A 32 -5.00 9.82 -0.47
CA ASP A 32 -3.84 9.55 -1.32
C ASP A 32 -3.12 8.29 -0.83
N THR A 33 -2.99 7.28 -1.68
CA THR A 33 -2.67 5.91 -1.23
C THR A 33 -1.46 5.36 -1.96
N VAL A 34 -0.50 4.82 -1.20
CA VAL A 34 0.65 4.08 -1.72
C VAL A 34 0.49 2.60 -1.38
N LEU A 35 0.64 1.72 -2.36
CA LEU A 35 0.62 0.27 -2.17
C LEU A 35 2.03 -0.29 -2.38
N PHE A 36 2.57 -0.92 -1.34
CA PHE A 36 3.92 -1.50 -1.35
C PHE A 36 3.90 -3.00 -1.51
N ASP A 37 4.92 -3.54 -2.17
CA ASP A 37 5.34 -4.94 -2.04
C ASP A 37 6.85 -5.09 -2.22
N LEU A 38 7.34 -6.32 -2.24
CA LEU A 38 8.67 -6.67 -2.70
C LEU A 38 8.88 -6.18 -4.15
N PRO A 39 10.13 -5.87 -4.52
CA PRO A 39 10.45 -5.56 -5.91
C PRO A 39 10.15 -6.77 -6.79
N SER A 40 9.69 -6.51 -8.01
CA SER A 40 9.54 -7.56 -9.00
C SER A 40 10.90 -8.12 -9.39
N LYS A 41 10.99 -9.44 -9.56
CA LYS A 41 12.20 -10.11 -10.10
C LYS A 41 12.35 -9.91 -11.61
N GLU A 42 11.25 -9.62 -12.29
CA GLU A 42 11.18 -9.45 -13.75
C GLU A 42 10.30 -8.24 -14.09
N GLY A 43 10.68 -7.47 -15.11
CA GLY A 43 9.93 -6.29 -15.54
C GLY A 43 10.15 -5.07 -14.64
N PRO A 44 9.17 -4.15 -14.54
CA PRO A 44 9.29 -2.94 -13.72
C PRO A 44 9.52 -3.27 -12.24
N PRO A 45 10.36 -2.50 -11.51
CA PRO A 45 10.63 -2.74 -10.09
C PRO A 45 9.38 -2.82 -9.22
N ASP A 46 8.37 -1.97 -9.48
CA ASP A 46 7.09 -1.96 -8.75
C ASP A 46 6.04 -2.96 -9.28
N GLY A 47 6.47 -3.88 -10.15
CA GLY A 47 5.57 -4.74 -10.93
C GLY A 47 4.58 -5.59 -10.10
N ILE A 48 4.96 -6.00 -8.88
CA ILE A 48 4.06 -6.75 -7.98
C ILE A 48 2.88 -5.88 -7.54
N ALA A 49 3.16 -4.66 -7.05
CA ALA A 49 2.13 -3.70 -6.65
C ALA A 49 1.28 -3.24 -7.84
N MET A 50 1.90 -2.95 -8.99
CA MET A 50 1.18 -2.60 -10.23
C MET A 50 0.19 -3.69 -10.65
N LYS A 51 0.61 -4.95 -10.61
CA LYS A 51 -0.24 -6.10 -10.94
C LYS A 51 -1.39 -6.26 -9.96
N ALA A 52 -1.16 -6.02 -8.67
CA ALA A 52 -2.20 -6.07 -7.66
C ALA A 52 -3.29 -5.01 -7.91
N ILE A 53 -2.89 -3.76 -8.20
CA ILE A 53 -3.80 -2.67 -8.55
C ILE A 53 -4.63 -3.05 -9.80
N ALA A 54 -3.97 -3.52 -10.86
CA ALA A 54 -4.67 -3.94 -12.09
C ALA A 54 -5.66 -5.10 -11.85
N ASN A 55 -5.38 -5.97 -10.88
CA ASN A 55 -6.26 -7.08 -10.53
C ASN A 55 -7.51 -6.66 -9.74
N LEU A 56 -7.55 -5.48 -9.13
CA LEU A 56 -8.74 -4.98 -8.44
C LEU A 56 -9.96 -4.94 -9.36
N ALA A 57 -9.77 -4.59 -10.63
CA ALA A 57 -10.84 -4.54 -11.63
C ALA A 57 -11.47 -5.91 -11.97
N LYS A 58 -10.84 -7.01 -11.54
CA LYS A 58 -11.29 -8.38 -11.80
C LYS A 58 -12.04 -9.00 -10.62
N LEU A 59 -12.02 -8.36 -9.44
CA LEU A 59 -12.65 -8.90 -8.24
C LEU A 59 -14.16 -8.62 -8.23
N SER A 60 -14.90 -9.52 -7.59
CA SER A 60 -16.35 -9.41 -7.39
C SER A 60 -16.70 -9.74 -5.93
N PRO A 61 -17.33 -8.81 -5.18
CA PRO A 61 -17.71 -7.45 -5.59
C PRO A 61 -16.50 -6.57 -5.92
N ALA A 62 -16.71 -5.53 -6.74
CA ALA A 62 -15.65 -4.60 -7.13
C ALA A 62 -15.17 -3.78 -5.91
N PRO A 63 -13.87 -3.80 -5.57
CA PRO A 63 -13.36 -3.06 -4.41
C PRO A 63 -13.32 -1.54 -4.62
N LEU A 64 -13.09 -1.10 -5.86
CA LEU A 64 -13.07 0.32 -6.23
C LEU A 64 -14.48 0.78 -6.61
N ALA A 65 -14.89 1.95 -6.11
CA ALA A 65 -16.17 2.56 -6.45
C ALA A 65 -16.24 3.00 -7.92
N ASP A 66 -15.10 3.38 -8.48
CA ASP A 66 -14.89 3.65 -9.91
C ASP A 66 -13.54 3.05 -10.33
N LYS A 67 -13.49 2.41 -11.50
CA LYS A 67 -12.26 1.78 -12.02
C LYS A 67 -11.13 2.79 -12.21
N ALA A 68 -11.43 4.04 -12.55
CA ALA A 68 -10.45 5.10 -12.73
C ALA A 68 -9.72 5.47 -11.42
N LEU A 69 -10.27 5.11 -10.26
CA LEU A 69 -9.60 5.33 -8.98
C LEU A 69 -8.36 4.45 -8.82
N ALA A 70 -8.20 3.38 -9.61
CA ALA A 70 -6.98 2.58 -9.61
C ALA A 70 -5.73 3.42 -9.90
N ASP A 71 -5.84 4.43 -10.77
CA ASP A 71 -4.74 5.31 -11.16
C ASP A 71 -4.29 6.25 -10.03
N ARG A 72 -5.07 6.35 -8.95
CA ARG A 72 -4.72 7.12 -7.75
C ARG A 72 -3.93 6.31 -6.72
N ILE A 73 -3.81 5.00 -6.92
CA ILE A 73 -2.98 4.16 -6.06
C ILE A 73 -1.56 4.20 -6.62
N THR A 74 -0.61 4.74 -5.84
CA THR A 74 0.80 4.76 -6.22
C THR A 74 1.42 3.40 -5.90
N PRO A 75 1.88 2.62 -6.89
CA PRO A 75 2.64 1.40 -6.63
C PRO A 75 4.05 1.75 -6.16
N ALA A 76 4.58 1.00 -5.19
CA ALA A 76 5.94 1.16 -4.69
C ALA A 76 6.55 -0.18 -4.26
N ASN A 77 7.88 -0.22 -4.14
CA ASN A 77 8.60 -1.38 -3.64
C ASN A 77 9.46 -1.05 -2.40
N TYR A 78 9.76 -2.07 -1.60
CA TYR A 78 10.55 -1.88 -0.36
C TYR A 78 12.04 -1.54 -0.58
N ASP A 79 12.59 -1.65 -1.78
CA ASP A 79 14.03 -1.41 -2.00
C ASP A 79 14.32 0.06 -2.34
N THR A 80 13.39 0.73 -3.01
CA THR A 80 13.58 2.12 -3.48
C THR A 80 12.47 3.06 -3.06
N GLY A 81 11.31 2.55 -2.63
CA GLY A 81 10.12 3.36 -2.34
C GLY A 81 9.95 3.75 -0.87
N LEU A 82 10.80 3.27 0.06
CA LEU A 82 10.61 3.49 1.51
C LEU A 82 10.51 4.96 1.90
N GLU A 83 11.21 5.85 1.20
CA GLU A 83 11.14 7.29 1.46
C GLU A 83 9.74 7.89 1.29
N LEU A 84 8.85 7.25 0.52
CA LEU A 84 7.45 7.67 0.40
C LEU A 84 6.68 7.53 1.73
N LEU A 85 7.14 6.68 2.65
CA LEU A 85 6.52 6.48 3.96
C LEU A 85 6.59 7.74 4.83
N ARG A 86 7.62 8.57 4.67
CA ARG A 86 7.79 9.81 5.45
C ARG A 86 6.66 10.81 5.25
N GLY A 87 5.98 10.74 4.11
CA GLY A 87 4.84 11.59 3.78
C GLY A 87 3.48 11.01 4.16
N CYS A 88 3.41 9.82 4.75
CA CYS A 88 2.16 9.14 5.08
C CYS A 88 1.73 9.41 6.53
N ASP A 89 0.48 9.83 6.73
CA ASP A 89 -0.10 10.00 8.07
C ASP A 89 -0.50 8.67 8.72
N LEU A 90 -0.65 7.62 7.92
CA LEU A 90 -1.05 6.29 8.34
C LEU A 90 -0.29 5.22 7.54
N VAL A 91 0.25 4.23 8.23
CA VAL A 91 0.87 3.05 7.61
C VAL A 91 0.14 1.80 8.11
N ILE A 92 -0.34 0.98 7.18
CA ILE A 92 -1.07 -0.26 7.47
C ILE A 92 -0.23 -1.43 6.96
N GLU A 93 0.15 -2.34 7.84
CA GLU A 93 0.82 -3.58 7.47
C GLU A 93 -0.21 -4.66 7.10
N ALA A 94 0.00 -5.30 5.94
CA ALA A 94 -0.87 -6.33 5.38
C ALA A 94 -0.05 -7.39 4.60
N ILE A 95 1.11 -7.79 5.12
CA ILE A 95 1.93 -8.88 4.59
C ILE A 95 1.48 -10.23 5.15
N ALA A 96 2.10 -11.33 4.68
CA ALA A 96 1.78 -12.67 5.16
C ALA A 96 1.94 -12.81 6.68
N GLU A 97 1.13 -13.67 7.30
CA GLU A 97 1.09 -13.89 8.76
C GLU A 97 2.28 -14.74 9.25
N ARG A 98 3.48 -14.23 9.01
CA ARG A 98 4.76 -14.78 9.44
C ARG A 98 5.47 -13.77 10.31
N MET A 99 5.70 -14.15 11.57
CA MET A 99 6.24 -13.25 12.58
C MET A 99 7.62 -12.70 12.21
N ASP A 100 8.50 -13.55 11.67
CA ASP A 100 9.84 -13.16 11.22
C ASP A 100 9.77 -12.09 10.14
N TRP A 101 8.91 -12.28 9.15
CA TRP A 101 8.75 -11.32 8.05
C TRP A 101 8.15 -10.00 8.51
N LYS A 102 7.20 -10.03 9.45
CA LYS A 102 6.67 -8.79 10.03
C LYS A 102 7.78 -8.03 10.74
N GLN A 103 8.51 -8.69 11.64
CA GLN A 103 9.60 -8.04 12.35
C GLN A 103 10.66 -7.46 11.41
N ASP A 104 11.02 -8.17 10.33
CA ASP A 104 11.93 -7.67 9.30
C ASP A 104 11.38 -6.42 8.61
N LEU A 105 10.11 -6.42 8.23
CA LEU A 105 9.46 -5.27 7.61
C LEU A 105 9.46 -4.07 8.56
N TYR A 106 9.08 -4.26 9.83
CA TYR A 106 9.09 -3.20 10.84
C TYR A 106 10.49 -2.62 11.04
N ARG A 107 11.53 -3.45 11.09
CA ARG A 107 12.92 -2.97 11.14
C ARG A 107 13.31 -2.19 9.89
N LYS A 108 12.96 -2.70 8.71
CA LYS A 108 13.29 -2.08 7.42
C LYS A 108 12.60 -0.72 7.23
N SER A 109 11.37 -0.57 7.71
CA SER A 109 10.59 0.68 7.56
C SER A 109 10.77 1.67 8.69
N ALA A 110 11.32 1.27 9.85
CA ALA A 110 11.41 2.08 11.07
C ALA A 110 11.95 3.50 10.84
N ASP A 111 13.03 3.64 10.08
CA ASP A 111 13.67 4.95 9.86
C ASP A 111 12.92 5.84 8.87
N SER A 112 11.91 5.30 8.17
CA SER A 112 11.15 5.97 7.11
C SER A 112 9.70 6.27 7.51
N VAL A 113 9.17 5.65 8.56
CA VAL A 113 7.84 5.94 9.11
C VAL A 113 7.90 7.21 9.98
N PRO A 114 6.91 8.12 9.89
CA PRO A 114 6.90 9.37 10.68
C PRO A 114 6.64 9.19 12.18
#